data_AF-A0A5P9HKV9-F1
#
_entry.id   AF-A0A5P9HKV9-F1
#
_cell.length_a   1.000
_cell.length_b   1.000
_cell.length_c   1.000
_cell.angle_alpha   90.00
_cell.angle_beta   90.00
_cell.angle_gamma   90.00
#
_symmetry.space_group_name_H-M   'P 1'
#
loop_
_entity.id
_entity.type
_entity.pdbx_description
1 polymer ?
#
loop_
_entity_poly.entity_id
_entity_poly.type
_entity_poly.pdbx_seq_one_letter_code
_entity_poly.pdbx_strand_id
1 'polypeptide(L)' 'MSINKKFKKPRLEDYIIYGMLVGLFCGSVLSTIGYMFDYVFLAILSLSFGLGLGTVGGAILYHIKTR' A
#
# COMPACT_ATOMS: atom_id res chain seq x y z
N MET A 1 -3.87 30.12 -18.04
CA MET A 1 -3.28 29.19 -17.06
C MET A 1 -2.96 27.89 -17.80
N SER A 2 -1.70 27.74 -18.26
CA SER A 2 -1.34 26.71 -19.25
C SER A 2 -1.35 25.30 -18.66
N ILE A 3 -2.00 24.43 -19.41
CA ILE A 3 -2.36 23.04 -19.14
C ILE A 3 -1.11 22.19 -19.32
N ASN A 4 -0.39 21.86 -18.24
CA ASN A 4 0.72 20.91 -18.29
C ASN A 4 0.38 19.66 -17.49
N LYS A 5 -0.66 18.92 -17.92
CA LYS A 5 -0.74 17.49 -17.63
C LYS A 5 0.35 16.80 -18.44
N LYS A 6 1.61 16.92 -17.99
CA LYS A 6 2.68 16.01 -18.42
C LYS A 6 2.15 14.61 -18.10
N PHE A 7 1.82 13.85 -19.13
CA PHE A 7 1.61 12.40 -19.02
C PHE A 7 2.93 11.80 -18.56
N LYS A 8 3.21 11.87 -17.26
CA LYS A 8 4.33 11.19 -16.62
C LYS A 8 4.07 9.71 -16.87
N LYS A 9 4.99 9.06 -17.60
CA LYS A 9 5.04 7.60 -17.69
C LYS A 9 4.87 7.07 -16.26
N PRO A 10 4.04 6.03 -16.03
CA PRO A 10 3.89 5.46 -14.71
C PRO A 10 5.29 5.13 -14.19
N ARG A 11 5.69 5.73 -13.07
CA ARG A 11 6.97 5.43 -12.42
C ARG A 11 6.72 4.36 -11.39
N LEU A 12 7.56 3.33 -11.39
CA LEU A 12 7.46 2.22 -10.44
C LEU A 12 7.37 2.73 -8.99
N GLU A 13 8.16 3.75 -8.65
CA GLU A 13 8.12 4.40 -7.33
C GLU A 13 6.74 4.92 -6.95
N ASP A 14 6.01 5.60 -7.85
CA ASP A 14 4.69 6.16 -7.53
C ASP A 14 3.70 5.03 -7.18
N TYR A 15 3.78 3.88 -7.85
CA TYR A 15 2.92 2.72 -7.61
C TYR A 15 3.31 1.95 -6.35
N ILE A 16 4.61 1.84 -6.08
CA ILE A 16 5.13 1.24 -4.86
C ILE A 16 4.77 2.10 -3.64
N ILE A 17 4.92 3.42 -3.72
CA ILE A 17 4.54 4.36 -2.66
C ILE A 17 3.03 4.31 -2.43
N TYR A 18 2.23 4.25 -3.50
CA TYR A 18 0.79 4.10 -3.38
C TYR A 18 0.39 2.78 -2.72
N GLY A 19 1.02 1.67 -3.14
CA GLY A 19 0.83 0.36 -2.54
C GLY A 19 1.23 0.33 -1.06
N MET A 20 2.34 0.98 -0.69
CA MET A 20 2.75 1.15 0.71
C MET A 20 1.74 1.95 1.52
N LEU A 21 1.29 3.10 1.01
CA LEU A 21 0.31 3.94 1.72
C LEU A 21 -1.01 3.19 1.96
N VAL A 22 -1.51 2.48 0.94
CA VAL A 22 -2.74 1.68 1.05
C VAL A 22 -2.53 0.49 1.99
N GLY A 23 -1.41 -0.22 1.88
CA GLY A 23 -1.08 -1.36 2.73
C GLY A 23 -0.90 -0.97 4.20
N LEU A 24 -0.29 0.18 4.47
CA LEU A 24 -0.05 0.70 5.81
C LEU A 24 -1.34 1.27 6.42
N PHE A 25 -2.18 1.91 5.61
CA PHE A 25 -3.52 2.34 6.03
C PHE A 25 -4.41 1.14 6.38
N CYS A 26 -4.48 0.14 5.49
CA CYS A 26 -5.24 -1.08 5.72
C CYS A 26 -4.70 -1.86 6.93
N GLY A 27 -3.38 -2.04 7.01
CA GLY A 27 -2.71 -2.69 8.14
C GLY A 27 -2.96 -1.98 9.47
N SER A 28 -2.98 -0.64 9.49
CA SER A 28 -3.31 0.16 10.68
C SER A 28 -4.76 -0.03 11.13
N VAL A 29 -5.72 -0.06 10.19
CA VAL A 29 -7.13 -0.32 10.50
C VAL A 29 -7.32 -1.74 11.05
N LEU A 30 -6.72 -2.76 10.41
CA LEU A 30 -6.74 -4.13 10.92
C LEU A 30 -6.04 -4.26 12.28
N SER A 31 -4.94 -3.53 12.48
CA SER A 31 -4.22 -3.52 13.76
C SER A 31 -5.09 -2.96 14.87
N THR A 32 -5.79 -1.85 14.60
CA THR A 32 -6.74 -1.24 15.55
C THR A 32 -7.86 -2.21 15.92
N ILE A 33 -8.41 -2.93 14.94
CA ILE A 33 -9.41 -3.98 15.19
C ILE A 33 -8.81 -5.11 16.02
N GLY A 34 -7.58 -5.55 15.72
CA GLY A 34 -6.88 -6.58 16.50
C GLY A 34 -6.71 -6.21 17.97
N TYR A 35 -6.40 -4.94 18.26
CA TYR A 35 -6.37 -4.42 19.63
C TYR A 35 -7.74 -4.42 20.31
N MET A 36 -8.83 -4.15 19.58
CA MET A 36 -10.19 -4.18 20.15
C MET A 36 -10.63 -5.57 20.61
N PHE A 37 -10.07 -6.64 20.03
CA PHE A 37 -10.36 -8.03 20.39
C PHE A 37 -9.27 -8.66 21.28
N ASP A 38 -8.35 -7.87 21.84
CA ASP A 38 -7.22 -8.31 22.68
C ASP A 38 -6.19 -9.21 21.95
N TYR A 39 -6.27 -9.33 20.63
CA TYR A 39 -5.32 -10.09 19.82
C TYR A 39 -4.11 -9.23 19.43
N VAL A 40 -3.27 -8.90 20.40
CA VAL A 40 -2.04 -8.10 20.22
C VAL A 40 -1.10 -8.73 19.18
N PHE A 41 -1.03 -10.07 19.15
CA PHE A 41 -0.23 -10.79 18.15
C PHE A 41 -0.72 -10.53 16.72
N LEU A 42 -2.03 -10.51 16.51
CA LEU A 42 -2.64 -10.24 15.21
C LEU A 42 -2.43 -8.79 14.77
N ALA A 43 -2.39 -7.86 15.73
CA ALA A 43 -2.19 -6.43 15.48
C ALA A 43 -0.77 -6.10 14.98
N ILE A 44 0.25 -6.78 15.49
CA ILE A 44 1.65 -6.62 15.03
C ILE A 44 1.83 -7.30 13.67
N LEU A 45 1.27 -8.50 13.51
CA LEU A 45 1.41 -9.29 12.30
C LEU A 45 0.73 -8.60 11.11
N SER A 46 -0.43 -7.96 11.32
CA SER A 46 -1.15 -7.21 10.28
C SER A 46 -0.41 -5.97 9.79
N LEU A 47 0.40 -5.31 10.62
CA LEU A 47 1.25 -4.19 10.21
C LEU A 47 2.38 -4.64 9.28
N SER A 48 3.10 -5.70 9.66
CA SER A 48 4.16 -6.29 8.84
C SER A 48 3.61 -6.88 7.53
N PHE A 49 2.46 -7.56 7.61
CA PHE A 49 1.80 -8.15 6.45
C PHE A 49 1.22 -7.08 5.52
N GLY A 50 0.65 -5.99 6.08
CA GLY A 50 0.13 -4.85 5.33
C GLY A 50 1.22 -4.09 4.58
N LEU A 51 2.39 -3.89 5.20
CA LEU A 51 3.55 -3.29 4.52
C LEU A 51 4.10 -4.17 3.39
N GLY A 52 4.27 -5.47 3.66
CA GLY A 52 4.78 -6.44 2.68
C GLY A 52 3.82 -6.64 1.50
N LEU A 53 2.53 -6.88 1.78
CA LEU A 53 1.51 -7.01 0.73
C LEU A 53 1.24 -5.69 0.01
N GLY A 54 1.33 -4.55 0.70
CA GLY A 54 1.19 -3.24 0.09
C GLY A 54 2.28 -2.95 -0.93
N THR A 55 3.55 -3.22 -0.58
CA THR A 55 4.69 -3.08 -1.51
C THR A 55 4.58 -4.06 -2.68
N VAL A 56 4.34 -5.35 -2.41
CA VAL A 56 4.20 -6.38 -3.45
C VAL A 56 3.00 -6.07 -4.35
N GLY A 57 1.87 -5.68 -3.78
CA GLY A 57 0.67 -5.28 -4.52
C GLY A 57 0.91 -4.06 -5.41
N GLY A 58 1.60 -3.03 -4.90
CA GLY A 58 2.00 -1.87 -5.69
C GLY A 58 2.93 -2.23 -6.85
N ALA A 59 3.89 -3.14 -6.63
CA ALA A 59 4.78 -3.64 -7.67
C ALA A 59 4.05 -4.48 -8.73
N ILE A 60 3.11 -5.34 -8.32
CA ILE A 60 2.28 -6.13 -9.24
C ILE A 60 1.39 -5.21 -10.07
N LEU A 61 0.75 -4.20 -9.44
CA LEU A 61 -0.10 -3.23 -10.13
C LEU A 61 0.68 -2.46 -11.20
N TYR A 62 1.93 -2.10 -10.89
CA TYR A 62 2.84 -1.51 -11.88
C TYR A 62 3.17 -2.46 -13.02
N HIS A 63 3.46 -3.73 -12.71
CA HIS A 63 3.80 -4.73 -13.73
C HIS A 63 2.63 -5.00 -14.67
N ILE A 64 1.38 -5.03 -14.16
CA ILE A 64 0.16 -5.18 -14.96
C ILE A 64 -0.08 -3.94 -15.83
N LYS A 65 0.15 -2.73 -15.30
CA LYS A 65 -0.02 -1.47 -16.05
C LYS A 65 1.04 -1.26 -17.13
N THR A 66 2.23 -1.82 -16.93
CA THR A 66 3.38 -1.68 -17.82
C THR A 66 3.35 -2.68 -18.98
N ARG A 67 2.70 -3.83 -18.80
CA ARG A 67 2.36 -4.72 -19.92
C ARG A 67 1.17 -4.18 -20.70
#